data_AF-A0A2V8T6D3-F1
#
_entry.id   AF-A0A2V8T6D3-F1
#
_cell.length_a   1.000
_cell.length_b   1.000
_cell.length_c   1.000
_cell.angle_alpha   90.00
_cell.angle_beta   90.00
_cell.angle_gamma   90.00
#
_symmetry.space_group_name_H-M   'P 1'
#
loop_
_entity.id
_entity.type
_entity.pdbx_description
1 polymer ?
#
loop_
_entity_poly.entity_id
_entity_poly.type
_entity_poly.pdbx_seq_one_letter_code
_entity_poly.pdbx_strand_id
1 'polypeptide(L)'
;PVAEVPASKFFVLFLVNSDQSLAGLNIGAMLTLQPGQAQILCVKFGALIPGLTGKTTGLAASDVLPDTVTSTITFRQNAGANILIPLLARVATGVVLIDPTNPRRPPVVSFTKSGDDITVSFAVFDSNLDVSRVKYEFLDASGQVVAGPFEIDLAEPLRSLNLVRGQSFSVEQRFTGASSRSDITAVRVTVFDGETSAVGVTSSAGETPINASSIQSRNEGRGVTLSPSVIRIGPRFP
;
A
#
# COMPACT_ATOMS: atom_id res chain seq x y z
N PRO A 1 -21.27 -0.76 1.87
CA PRO A 1 -21.02 -2.16 2.28
C PRO A 1 -19.66 -2.28 2.99
N VAL A 2 -19.67 -2.43 4.31
CA VAL A 2 -18.45 -2.74 5.08
C VAL A 2 -18.11 -4.20 4.79
N ALA A 3 -16.97 -4.46 4.16
CA ALA A 3 -16.51 -5.82 3.95
C ALA A 3 -16.19 -6.44 5.32
N GLU A 4 -16.95 -7.45 5.74
CA GLU A 4 -16.59 -8.28 6.89
C GLU A 4 -15.39 -9.15 6.50
N VAL A 5 -14.21 -8.70 6.88
CA VAL A 5 -12.97 -9.45 6.71
C VAL A 5 -12.94 -10.60 7.73
N PRO A 6 -12.87 -11.89 7.32
CA PRO A 6 -12.56 -12.98 8.23
C PRO A 6 -11.25 -12.73 8.99
N ALA A 7 -11.41 -12.35 10.25
CA ALA A 7 -10.38 -11.90 11.15
C ALA A 7 -9.31 -12.96 11.52
N SER A 8 -9.55 -14.23 11.20
CA SER A 8 -8.56 -15.31 11.41
C SER A 8 -7.28 -15.12 10.60
N LYS A 9 -7.27 -14.20 9.61
CA LYS A 9 -6.07 -13.83 8.85
C LYS A 9 -5.19 -12.80 9.54
N PHE A 10 -5.74 -12.04 10.49
CA PHE A 10 -5.03 -10.92 11.12
C PHE A 10 -4.73 -11.15 12.59
N PHE A 11 -5.53 -11.95 13.29
CA PHE A 11 -5.34 -12.21 14.71
C PHE A 11 -4.80 -13.62 14.94
N VAL A 12 -3.74 -13.71 15.73
CA VAL A 12 -3.16 -14.97 16.21
C VAL A 12 -3.26 -15.01 17.72
N LEU A 13 -3.74 -16.14 18.25
CA LEU A 13 -3.93 -16.35 19.67
C LEU A 13 -2.78 -17.18 20.24
N PHE A 14 -2.33 -16.83 21.44
CA PHE A 14 -1.27 -17.52 22.16
C PHE A 14 -1.69 -17.79 23.60
N LEU A 15 -1.28 -18.94 24.13
CA LEU A 15 -1.21 -19.19 25.56
C LEU A 15 0.05 -18.53 26.12
N VAL A 16 -0.10 -17.84 27.25
CA VAL A 16 1.04 -17.32 28.01
C VAL A 16 1.39 -18.36 29.06
N ASN A 17 2.59 -18.94 28.94
CA ASN A 17 3.11 -19.92 29.87
C ASN A 17 3.64 -19.22 31.14
N SER A 18 3.91 -19.99 32.20
CA SER A 18 4.43 -19.45 33.48
C SER A 18 5.78 -18.78 33.34
N ASP A 19 6.59 -19.16 32.35
CA ASP A 19 7.88 -18.57 31.99
C ASP A 19 7.76 -17.36 31.04
N GLN A 20 6.53 -16.86 30.81
CA GLN A 20 6.21 -15.78 29.87
C GLN A 20 6.42 -16.14 28.38
N SER A 21 6.75 -17.39 28.06
CA SER A 21 6.81 -17.83 26.67
C SER A 21 5.39 -17.91 26.07
N LEU A 22 5.32 -17.77 24.74
CA LEU A 22 4.07 -17.79 24.00
C LEU A 22 3.94 -19.09 23.20
N ALA A 23 2.92 -19.89 23.50
CA ALA A 23 2.57 -21.07 22.72
C ALA A 23 1.37 -20.77 21.81
N GLY A 24 1.50 -20.98 20.50
CA GLY A 24 0.43 -20.69 19.54
C GLY A 24 -0.81 -21.55 19.79
N LEU A 25 -1.99 -20.92 19.80
CA LEU A 25 -3.27 -21.59 19.94
C LEU A 25 -4.04 -21.54 18.62
N ASN A 26 -4.25 -22.72 18.04
CA ASN A 26 -5.02 -22.85 16.80
C ASN A 26 -6.52 -22.71 17.06
N ILE A 27 -7.26 -22.22 16.05
CA ILE A 27 -8.72 -22.19 16.10
C ILE A 27 -9.25 -23.62 16.26
N GLY A 28 -10.16 -23.82 17.21
CA GLY A 28 -10.71 -25.12 17.55
C GLY A 28 -9.90 -25.92 18.57
N ALA A 29 -8.76 -25.41 19.03
CA ALA A 29 -8.04 -26.02 20.15
C ALA A 29 -8.88 -26.03 21.42
N MET A 30 -8.82 -27.13 22.17
CA MET A 30 -9.50 -27.28 23.44
C MET A 30 -8.56 -26.90 24.59
N LEU A 31 -9.02 -25.98 25.45
CA LEU A 31 -8.33 -25.61 26.68
C LEU A 31 -9.14 -26.16 27.86
N THR A 32 -8.49 -26.93 28.73
CA THR A 32 -9.10 -27.46 29.96
C THR A 32 -8.58 -26.66 31.16
N LEU A 33 -9.51 -26.08 31.93
CA LEU A 33 -9.22 -25.34 33.16
C LEU A 33 -9.91 -26.04 34.32
N GLN A 34 -9.17 -26.28 35.40
CA GLN A 34 -9.77 -26.77 36.64
C GLN A 34 -10.55 -25.65 37.34
N PRO A 35 -11.53 -25.97 38.20
CA PRO A 35 -12.21 -24.97 39.02
C PRO A 35 -11.22 -24.07 39.77
N GLY A 36 -11.36 -22.75 39.63
CA GLY A 36 -10.47 -21.76 40.24
C GLY A 36 -9.16 -21.50 39.48
N GLN A 37 -8.88 -22.23 38.40
CA GLN A 37 -7.71 -21.98 37.56
C GLN A 37 -7.98 -20.82 36.59
N ALA A 38 -7.01 -19.91 36.47
CA ALA A 38 -6.98 -18.87 35.46
C ALA A 38 -5.95 -19.20 34.38
N GLN A 39 -6.22 -18.78 33.14
CA GLN A 39 -5.27 -18.85 32.04
C GLN A 39 -5.15 -17.47 31.39
N ILE A 40 -3.91 -17.03 31.18
CA ILE A 40 -3.62 -15.81 30.45
C ILE A 40 -3.46 -16.15 28.97
N LEU A 41 -4.11 -15.36 28.12
CA LEU A 41 -4.03 -15.45 26.67
C LEU A 41 -3.48 -14.14 26.12
N CYS A 42 -2.68 -14.24 25.06
CA CYS A 42 -2.17 -13.11 24.31
C CYS A 42 -2.72 -13.16 22.89
N VAL A 43 -3.31 -12.05 22.43
CA VAL A 43 -3.77 -11.88 21.05
C VAL A 43 -2.80 -10.95 20.36
N LYS A 44 -2.25 -11.37 19.22
CA LYS A 44 -1.42 -10.51 18.36
C LYS A 44 -2.16 -10.19 17.08
N PHE A 45 -2.14 -8.91 16.70
CA PHE A 45 -2.55 -8.45 15.39
C PHE A 45 -1.32 -8.40 14.47
N GLY A 46 -1.37 -9.15 13.37
CA GLY A 46 -0.29 -9.27 12.39
C GLY A 46 -0.86 -9.20 10.99
N ALA A 47 -1.27 -8.00 10.57
CA ALA A 47 -1.75 -7.78 9.22
C ALA A 47 -0.60 -7.48 8.24
N LEU A 48 -0.83 -7.80 6.97
CA LEU A 48 0.09 -7.52 5.88
C LEU A 48 -0.55 -6.46 4.99
N ILE A 49 0.25 -5.50 4.54
CA ILE A 49 -0.17 -4.55 3.51
C ILE A 49 -0.60 -5.35 2.26
N PRO A 50 -1.82 -5.16 1.76
CA PRO A 50 -2.31 -5.87 0.58
C PRO A 50 -1.53 -5.47 -0.67
N GLY A 51 -1.47 -6.39 -1.63
CA GLY A 51 -0.97 -6.07 -2.96
C GLY A 51 -2.02 -5.34 -3.79
N LEU A 52 -1.65 -4.98 -5.02
CA LEU A 52 -2.61 -4.49 -6.01
C LEU A 52 -3.57 -5.63 -6.42
N THR A 53 -4.88 -5.33 -6.47
CA THR A 53 -5.92 -6.36 -6.71
C THR A 53 -6.66 -6.21 -8.04
N GLY A 54 -6.54 -5.05 -8.70
CA GLY A 54 -7.16 -4.77 -10.01
C GLY A 54 -8.70 -4.66 -10.00
N LYS A 55 -9.34 -4.72 -8.84
CA LYS A 55 -10.80 -4.68 -8.67
C LYS A 55 -11.17 -3.77 -7.49
N THR A 56 -12.37 -3.20 -7.49
CA THR A 56 -12.88 -2.37 -6.37
C THR A 56 -14.11 -2.96 -5.70
N THR A 57 -14.65 -4.05 -6.24
CA THR A 57 -15.76 -4.82 -5.69
C THR A 57 -15.39 -6.30 -5.58
N GLY A 58 -16.14 -7.07 -4.78
CA GLY A 58 -15.81 -8.48 -4.53
C GLY A 58 -14.42 -8.67 -3.94
N LEU A 59 -13.98 -7.74 -3.08
CA LEU A 59 -12.69 -7.78 -2.41
C LEU A 59 -12.70 -8.88 -1.34
N ALA A 60 -11.64 -9.69 -1.33
CA ALA A 60 -11.39 -10.61 -0.25
C ALA A 60 -10.79 -9.87 0.96
N ALA A 61 -10.82 -10.50 2.12
CA ALA A 61 -10.12 -10.05 3.33
C ALA A 61 -8.65 -9.67 3.10
N SER A 62 -7.96 -10.42 2.23
CA SER A 62 -6.55 -10.21 1.92
C SER A 62 -6.30 -9.03 0.97
N ASP A 63 -7.36 -8.48 0.39
CA ASP A 63 -7.30 -7.44 -0.63
C ASP A 63 -7.39 -6.03 -0.01
N VAL A 64 -7.74 -5.94 1.29
CA VAL A 64 -7.92 -4.69 2.02
C VAL A 64 -7.39 -4.79 3.45
N LEU A 65 -6.79 -3.72 3.94
CA LEU A 65 -6.36 -3.54 5.32
C LEU A 65 -6.78 -2.15 5.82
N PRO A 66 -8.03 -1.97 6.27
CA PRO A 66 -8.50 -0.67 6.73
C PRO A 66 -7.81 -0.23 8.03
N ASP A 67 -7.90 1.07 8.32
CA ASP A 67 -7.37 1.72 9.53
C ASP A 67 -7.88 1.08 10.83
N THR A 68 -9.08 0.50 10.79
CA THR A 68 -9.70 -0.19 11.91
C THR A 68 -10.16 -1.59 11.50
N VAL A 69 -9.72 -2.60 12.24
CA VAL A 69 -10.15 -4.00 12.07
C VAL A 69 -10.81 -4.49 13.35
N THR A 70 -12.08 -4.90 13.26
CA THR A 70 -12.83 -5.49 14.37
C THR A 70 -12.98 -6.99 14.21
N SER A 71 -13.03 -7.70 15.34
CA SER A 71 -13.27 -9.14 15.38
C SER A 71 -13.88 -9.56 16.71
N THR A 72 -14.22 -10.84 16.85
CA THR A 72 -14.67 -11.45 18.10
C THR A 72 -14.02 -12.81 18.27
N ILE A 73 -13.33 -13.02 19.40
CA ILE A 73 -12.94 -14.37 19.83
C ILE A 73 -14.13 -15.01 20.51
N THR A 74 -14.47 -16.23 20.09
CA THR A 74 -15.53 -17.03 20.73
C THR A 74 -14.91 -18.23 21.43
N PHE A 75 -14.99 -18.27 22.76
CA PHE A 75 -14.70 -19.49 23.52
C PHE A 75 -16.00 -20.26 23.72
N ARG A 76 -16.04 -21.46 23.13
CA ARG A 76 -17.14 -22.39 23.32
C ARG A 76 -16.88 -23.23 24.56
N GLN A 77 -17.85 -23.28 25.45
CA GLN A 77 -17.78 -24.10 26.66
C GLN A 77 -18.55 -25.40 26.44
N ASN A 78 -18.05 -26.50 27.02
CA ASN A 78 -18.75 -27.79 26.94
C ASN A 78 -20.12 -27.75 27.65
N ALA A 79 -20.24 -26.91 28.68
CA ALA A 79 -21.49 -26.59 29.36
C ALA A 79 -21.48 -25.09 29.69
N GLY A 80 -22.56 -24.38 29.35
CA GLY A 80 -22.71 -22.94 29.59
C GLY A 80 -22.81 -22.10 28.32
N ALA A 81 -22.84 -20.79 28.51
CA ALA A 81 -22.88 -19.83 27.41
C ALA A 81 -21.47 -19.61 26.81
N ASN A 82 -21.42 -19.25 25.53
CA ASN A 82 -20.16 -18.86 24.90
C ASN A 82 -19.62 -17.58 25.54
N ILE A 83 -18.29 -17.51 25.71
CA ILE A 83 -17.61 -16.25 26.05
C ILE A 83 -17.23 -15.57 24.73
N LEU A 84 -17.68 -14.34 24.55
CA LEU A 84 -17.37 -13.49 23.40
C LEU A 84 -16.44 -12.37 23.85
N ILE A 85 -15.26 -12.27 23.24
CA ILE A 85 -14.30 -11.19 23.49
C ILE A 85 -14.17 -10.36 22.22
N PRO A 86 -14.69 -9.12 22.17
CA PRO A 86 -14.48 -8.25 21.02
C PRO A 86 -13.01 -7.85 20.93
N LEU A 87 -12.49 -7.82 19.72
CA LEU A 87 -11.15 -7.37 19.37
C LEU A 87 -11.24 -6.12 18.51
N LEU A 88 -10.35 -5.18 18.79
CA LEU A 88 -10.13 -3.99 18.00
C LEU A 88 -8.64 -3.88 17.71
N ALA A 89 -8.28 -3.84 16.44
CA ALA A 89 -6.94 -3.50 15.98
C ALA A 89 -6.96 -2.20 15.19
N ARG A 90 -5.86 -1.45 15.31
CA ARG A 90 -5.62 -0.21 14.55
C ARG A 90 -4.42 -0.40 13.65
N VAL A 91 -4.54 0.07 12.42
CA VAL A 91 -3.46 0.15 11.45
C VAL A 91 -3.01 1.61 11.39
N ALA A 92 -1.71 1.82 11.20
CA ALA A 92 -1.19 3.18 11.01
C ALA A 92 -1.83 3.82 9.78
N THR A 93 -2.20 5.10 9.89
CA THR A 93 -2.85 5.88 8.82
C THR A 93 -1.87 6.48 7.84
N GLY A 94 -0.59 6.60 8.20
CA GLY A 94 0.41 7.18 7.32
C GLY A 94 0.53 6.41 6.01
N VAL A 95 0.55 7.16 4.90
CA VAL A 95 0.71 6.68 3.55
C VAL A 95 2.02 5.94 3.38
N VAL A 96 1.98 4.83 2.63
CA VAL A 96 3.14 3.98 2.39
C VAL A 96 3.30 3.76 0.90
N LEU A 97 4.48 4.06 0.37
CA LEU A 97 4.88 3.57 -0.96
C LEU A 97 5.20 2.08 -0.86
N ILE A 98 4.79 1.30 -1.86
CA ILE A 98 4.96 -0.15 -1.87
C ILE A 98 5.57 -0.65 -3.19
N ASP A 99 6.17 -1.84 -3.17
CA ASP A 99 6.44 -2.59 -4.39
C ASP A 99 5.11 -3.13 -4.94
N PRO A 100 4.75 -2.82 -6.21
CA PRO A 100 3.46 -3.18 -6.78
C PRO A 100 3.23 -4.69 -6.94
N THR A 101 4.31 -5.49 -6.92
CA THR A 101 4.27 -6.95 -7.05
C THR A 101 4.32 -7.68 -5.71
N ASN A 102 4.99 -7.08 -4.72
CA ASN A 102 5.12 -7.65 -3.38
C ASN A 102 5.37 -6.55 -2.34
N PRO A 103 4.34 -6.10 -1.60
CA PRO A 103 4.46 -5.04 -0.59
C PRO A 103 5.45 -5.31 0.55
N ARG A 104 6.01 -6.52 0.66
CA ARG A 104 7.08 -6.86 1.61
C ARG A 104 8.48 -6.47 1.12
N ARG A 105 8.62 -6.10 -0.15
CA ARG A 105 9.86 -5.59 -0.73
C ARG A 105 9.93 -4.06 -0.57
N PRO A 106 11.14 -3.47 -0.63
CA PRO A 106 11.27 -2.02 -0.67
C PRO A 106 10.42 -1.40 -1.78
N PRO A 107 9.85 -0.19 -1.57
CA PRO A 107 9.03 0.48 -2.55
C PRO A 107 9.75 0.70 -3.89
N VAL A 108 8.98 0.65 -4.98
CA VAL A 108 9.48 0.87 -6.33
C VAL A 108 8.79 2.07 -6.95
N VAL A 109 9.59 3.05 -7.36
CA VAL A 109 9.18 4.09 -8.31
C VAL A 109 9.80 3.74 -9.66
N SER A 110 8.97 3.64 -10.69
CA SER A 110 9.39 3.40 -12.06
C SER A 110 9.41 4.72 -12.83
N PHE A 111 10.43 4.90 -13.66
CA PHE A 111 10.59 6.04 -14.55
C PHE A 111 11.04 5.53 -15.90
N THR A 112 10.33 5.95 -16.94
CA THR A 112 10.65 5.62 -18.32
C THR A 112 10.58 6.89 -19.16
N LYS A 113 11.57 7.07 -20.03
CA LYS A 113 11.62 8.16 -21.00
C LYS A 113 11.53 7.57 -22.40
N SER A 114 10.59 8.04 -23.20
CA SER A 114 10.36 7.57 -24.57
C SER A 114 9.99 8.76 -25.46
N GLY A 115 10.91 9.17 -26.34
CA GLY A 115 10.71 10.34 -27.18
C GLY A 115 10.56 11.61 -26.36
N ASP A 116 9.41 12.30 -26.49
CA ASP A 116 9.09 13.50 -25.71
C ASP A 116 8.36 13.20 -24.40
N ASP A 117 8.03 11.93 -24.14
CA ASP A 117 7.26 11.51 -22.98
C ASP A 117 8.16 10.98 -21.86
N ILE A 118 7.80 11.31 -20.63
CA ILE A 118 8.23 10.66 -19.40
C ILE A 118 7.00 10.05 -18.75
N THR A 119 7.10 8.80 -18.33
CA THR A 119 6.09 8.13 -17.51
C THR A 119 6.69 7.78 -16.16
N VAL A 120 6.02 8.20 -15.09
CA VAL A 120 6.37 7.88 -13.70
C VAL A 120 5.27 7.04 -13.11
N SER A 121 5.62 5.86 -12.58
CA SER A 121 4.65 4.93 -11.99
C SER A 121 5.09 4.46 -10.61
N PHE A 122 4.16 4.40 -9.66
CA PHE A 122 4.41 3.88 -8.31
C PHE A 122 3.11 3.31 -7.73
N ALA A 123 3.22 2.60 -6.61
CA ALA A 123 2.07 2.05 -5.89
C ALA A 123 2.03 2.56 -4.45
N VAL A 124 0.81 2.74 -3.95
CA VAL A 124 0.51 3.32 -2.65
C VAL A 124 -0.38 2.36 -1.86
N PHE A 125 -0.12 2.27 -0.56
CA PHE A 125 -1.07 1.77 0.43
C PHE A 125 -1.43 2.92 1.37
N ASP A 126 -2.73 3.05 1.63
CA ASP A 126 -3.28 3.97 2.61
C ASP A 126 -4.49 3.29 3.29
N SER A 127 -4.43 3.21 4.62
CA SER A 127 -5.41 2.47 5.42
C SER A 127 -6.74 3.22 5.57
N ASN A 128 -6.74 4.55 5.51
CA ASN A 128 -7.95 5.38 5.65
C ASN A 128 -8.39 6.02 4.31
N LEU A 129 -7.56 5.92 3.26
CA LEU A 129 -7.80 6.41 1.90
C LEU A 129 -8.02 7.93 1.84
N ASP A 130 -7.10 8.68 2.43
CA ASP A 130 -7.06 10.15 2.45
C ASP A 130 -5.85 10.76 1.72
N VAL A 131 -5.12 9.97 0.91
CA VAL A 131 -4.13 10.48 -0.06
C VAL A 131 -4.69 11.68 -0.83
N SER A 132 -3.99 12.81 -0.76
CA SER A 132 -4.48 14.10 -1.26
C SER A 132 -3.73 14.56 -2.50
N ARG A 133 -2.40 14.45 -2.50
CA ARG A 133 -1.57 14.94 -3.60
C ARG A 133 -0.26 14.18 -3.74
N VAL A 134 0.38 14.35 -4.88
CA VAL A 134 1.74 13.87 -5.14
C VAL A 134 2.59 15.01 -5.69
N LYS A 135 3.83 15.08 -5.23
CA LYS A 135 4.87 15.99 -5.72
C LYS A 135 5.93 15.22 -6.49
N TYR A 136 6.27 15.71 -7.68
CA TYR A 136 7.35 15.18 -8.52
C TYR A 136 8.48 16.19 -8.64
N GLU A 137 9.71 15.73 -8.38
CA GLU A 137 10.95 16.49 -8.58
C GLU A 137 11.86 15.67 -9.49
N PHE A 138 12.16 16.18 -10.67
CA PHE A 138 13.06 15.51 -11.62
C PHE A 138 14.51 15.87 -11.30
N LEU A 139 15.36 14.86 -11.29
CA LEU A 139 16.73 14.95 -10.84
C LEU A 139 17.71 14.67 -11.98
N ASP A 140 18.87 15.31 -11.92
CA ASP A 140 20.02 14.96 -12.75
C ASP A 140 20.86 13.81 -12.16
N ALA A 141 21.94 13.46 -12.87
CA ALA A 141 22.85 12.39 -12.46
C ALA A 141 23.58 12.67 -11.14
N SER A 142 23.65 13.94 -10.72
CA SER A 142 24.22 14.34 -9.42
C SER A 142 23.16 14.36 -8.30
N GLY A 143 21.90 14.06 -8.61
CA GLY A 143 20.78 14.08 -7.68
C GLY A 143 20.21 15.47 -7.43
N GLN A 144 20.58 16.48 -8.22
CA GLN A 144 20.06 17.85 -8.11
C GLN A 144 18.74 17.99 -8.86
N VAL A 145 17.82 18.78 -8.32
CA VAL A 145 16.51 19.03 -8.95
C VAL A 145 16.72 19.93 -10.16
N VAL A 146 16.37 19.43 -11.36
CA VAL A 146 16.47 20.16 -12.63
C VAL A 146 15.12 20.55 -13.22
N ALA A 147 14.02 19.93 -12.76
CA ALA A 147 12.66 20.34 -13.10
C ALA A 147 11.66 19.99 -11.98
N GLY A 148 10.62 20.81 -11.86
CA GLY A 148 9.63 20.75 -10.78
C GLY A 148 9.90 21.79 -9.68
N PRO A 149 9.22 21.69 -8.53
CA PRO A 149 8.26 20.64 -8.19
C PRO A 149 6.98 20.74 -9.04
N PHE A 150 6.43 19.58 -9.39
CA PHE A 150 5.08 19.47 -9.96
C PHE A 150 4.17 18.83 -8.93
N GLU A 151 3.14 19.55 -8.48
CA GLU A 151 2.17 19.04 -7.53
C GLU A 151 0.87 18.70 -8.23
N ILE A 152 0.38 17.48 -8.01
CA ILE A 152 -0.82 16.95 -8.63
C ILE A 152 -1.79 16.52 -7.55
N ASP A 153 -2.99 17.09 -7.62
CA ASP A 153 -4.13 16.71 -6.79
C ASP A 153 -4.61 15.31 -7.20
N LEU A 154 -4.65 14.40 -6.23
CA LEU A 154 -5.12 13.04 -6.40
C LEU A 154 -6.51 12.82 -5.78
N ALA A 155 -7.03 13.76 -4.99
CA ALA A 155 -8.25 13.57 -4.22
C ALA A 155 -9.48 13.33 -5.12
N GLU A 156 -9.68 14.18 -6.14
CA GLU A 156 -10.77 14.02 -7.11
C GLU A 156 -10.62 12.73 -7.94
N PRO A 157 -9.46 12.47 -8.59
CA PRO A 157 -9.26 11.23 -9.33
C PRO A 157 -9.43 9.97 -8.48
N LEU A 158 -8.99 9.95 -7.21
CA LEU A 158 -9.16 8.80 -6.32
C LEU A 158 -10.62 8.50 -5.99
N ARG A 159 -11.44 9.54 -5.79
CA ARG A 159 -12.90 9.38 -5.57
C ARG A 159 -13.57 8.71 -6.77
N SER A 160 -13.12 9.01 -7.99
CA SER A 160 -13.68 8.43 -9.22
C SER A 160 -13.41 6.93 -9.38
N LEU A 161 -12.34 6.42 -8.74
CA LEU A 161 -11.96 5.02 -8.81
C LEU A 161 -12.82 4.11 -7.92
N ASN A 162 -13.61 4.67 -7.00
CA ASN A 162 -14.40 3.90 -6.01
C ASN A 162 -13.55 2.90 -5.19
N LEU A 163 -12.33 3.28 -4.82
CA LEU A 163 -11.46 2.46 -3.97
C LEU A 163 -12.07 2.26 -2.58
N VAL A 164 -11.75 1.12 -1.97
CA VAL A 164 -12.14 0.81 -0.58
C VAL A 164 -11.00 1.17 0.36
N ARG A 165 -11.33 1.65 1.57
CA ARG A 165 -10.33 1.93 2.61
C ARG A 165 -9.42 0.73 2.86
N GLY A 166 -8.11 0.98 2.95
CA GLY A 166 -7.13 -0.09 3.11
C GLY A 166 -6.78 -0.83 1.84
N GLN A 167 -7.24 -0.38 0.68
CA GLN A 167 -6.83 -0.94 -0.60
C GLN A 167 -5.56 -0.25 -1.12
N SER A 168 -4.68 -1.03 -1.74
CA SER A 168 -3.56 -0.48 -2.50
C SER A 168 -3.93 -0.17 -3.94
N PHE A 169 -3.36 0.91 -4.48
CA PHE A 169 -3.57 1.35 -5.85
C PHE A 169 -2.26 1.83 -6.50
N SER A 170 -2.25 1.88 -7.83
CA SER A 170 -1.13 2.41 -8.61
C SER A 170 -1.43 3.82 -9.12
N VAL A 171 -0.40 4.63 -9.28
CA VAL A 171 -0.46 5.93 -9.95
C VAL A 171 0.49 5.88 -11.14
N GLU A 172 0.01 6.32 -12.30
CA GLU A 172 0.80 6.57 -13.50
C GLU A 172 0.64 8.03 -13.92
N GLN A 173 1.72 8.81 -13.82
CA GLN A 173 1.76 10.19 -14.26
C GLN A 173 2.60 10.34 -15.50
N ARG A 174 2.02 10.97 -16.53
CA ARG A 174 2.70 11.29 -17.78
C ARG A 174 3.13 12.74 -17.82
N PHE A 175 4.33 12.96 -18.34
CA PHE A 175 4.91 14.27 -18.58
C PHE A 175 5.40 14.37 -20.03
N THR A 176 5.24 15.53 -20.67
CA THR A 176 5.79 15.85 -22.00
C THR A 176 6.95 16.84 -21.89
N GLY A 177 7.67 17.10 -22.98
CA GLY A 177 8.85 17.99 -23.00
C GLY A 177 10.17 17.30 -22.64
N ALA A 178 10.19 15.97 -22.55
CA ALA A 178 11.35 15.19 -22.18
C ALA A 178 12.51 15.31 -23.19
N SER A 179 12.20 15.58 -24.47
CA SER A 179 13.20 15.77 -25.53
C SER A 179 14.10 16.96 -25.26
N SER A 180 13.58 18.01 -24.60
CA SER A 180 14.31 19.22 -24.21
C SER A 180 15.07 19.08 -22.88
N ARG A 181 14.99 17.90 -22.25
CA ARG A 181 15.49 17.63 -20.90
C ARG A 181 16.31 16.34 -20.86
N SER A 182 17.45 16.34 -21.56
CA SER A 182 18.42 15.23 -21.53
C SER A 182 19.14 15.10 -20.18
N ASP A 183 19.09 16.15 -19.35
CA ASP A 183 19.65 16.20 -18.01
C ASP A 183 18.83 15.41 -16.97
N ILE A 184 17.56 15.09 -17.24
CA ILE A 184 16.72 14.30 -16.34
C ILE A 184 17.13 12.82 -16.39
N THR A 185 17.61 12.29 -15.27
CA THR A 185 18.02 10.88 -15.12
C THR A 185 17.28 10.14 -14.01
N ALA A 186 16.52 10.84 -13.18
CA ALA A 186 15.74 10.24 -12.09
C ALA A 186 14.54 11.13 -11.72
N VAL A 187 13.62 10.58 -10.93
CA VAL A 187 12.53 11.33 -10.30
C VAL A 187 12.43 10.98 -8.82
N ARG A 188 12.22 12.00 -8.00
CA ARG A 188 11.77 11.87 -6.61
C ARG A 188 10.28 12.15 -6.56
N VAL A 189 9.57 11.23 -5.92
CA VAL A 189 8.13 11.29 -5.69
C VAL A 189 7.90 11.49 -4.19
N THR A 190 7.04 12.43 -3.83
CA THR A 190 6.52 12.57 -2.47
C THR A 190 5.00 12.49 -2.50
N VAL A 191 4.43 11.47 -1.89
CA VAL A 191 2.98 11.31 -1.76
C VAL A 191 2.56 11.86 -0.41
N PHE A 192 1.50 12.66 -0.39
CA PHE A 192 0.95 13.30 0.80
C PHE A 192 -0.45 12.76 1.07
N ASP A 193 -0.74 12.59 2.35
CA ASP A 193 -2.05 12.23 2.86
C ASP A 193 -2.55 13.35 3.81
N GLY A 194 -3.57 13.09 4.64
CA GLY A 194 -4.10 14.09 5.58
C GLY A 194 -3.15 14.46 6.75
N GLU A 195 -2.15 13.65 7.06
CA GLU A 195 -1.37 13.68 8.30
C GLU A 195 0.17 13.57 8.09
N THR A 196 0.61 12.90 7.02
CA THR A 196 1.97 12.42 6.76
C THR A 196 2.36 12.52 5.28
N SER A 197 3.59 12.08 4.98
CA SER A 197 4.07 11.94 3.60
C SER A 197 5.04 10.78 3.45
N ALA A 198 5.04 10.15 2.28
CA ALA A 198 5.99 9.10 1.90
C ALA A 198 6.84 9.55 0.71
N VAL A 199 8.15 9.32 0.80
CA VAL A 199 9.12 9.70 -0.24
C VAL A 199 9.69 8.46 -0.90
N GLY A 200 9.72 8.46 -2.24
CA GLY A 200 10.37 7.45 -3.06
C GLY A 200 11.26 8.11 -4.11
N VAL A 201 12.36 7.45 -4.46
CA VAL A 201 13.27 7.89 -5.52
C VAL A 201 13.52 6.72 -6.46
N THR A 202 13.57 6.98 -7.76
CA THR A 202 13.88 5.96 -8.77
C THR A 202 15.33 5.51 -8.70
N SER A 203 15.59 4.22 -8.91
CA SER A 203 16.93 3.69 -9.12
C SER A 203 17.38 3.92 -10.58
N SER A 204 17.75 5.16 -10.94
CA SER A 204 18.25 5.59 -12.27
C SER A 204 17.34 5.30 -13.48
N ALA A 205 17.36 6.17 -14.50
CA ALA A 205 16.60 5.99 -15.72
C ALA A 205 17.05 4.74 -16.50
N GLY A 206 16.12 3.82 -16.77
CA GLY A 206 16.28 2.87 -17.85
C GLY A 206 15.94 3.57 -19.17
N GLU A 207 16.92 3.83 -20.03
CA GLU A 207 16.65 4.16 -21.42
C GLU A 207 16.19 2.88 -22.13
N THR A 208 14.94 2.81 -22.55
CA THR A 208 14.47 1.72 -23.42
C THR A 208 14.84 2.07 -24.85
N PRO A 209 15.75 1.32 -25.53
CA PRO A 209 16.08 1.60 -26.93
C PRO A 209 14.84 1.37 -27.81
N ILE A 210 14.70 2.19 -28.85
CA ILE A 210 13.57 2.26 -29.80
C ILE A 210 13.36 0.94 -30.58
N ASN A 211 14.22 -0.07 -30.41
CA ASN A 211 14.12 -1.38 -31.07
C ASN A 211 14.12 -2.59 -30.11
N ALA A 212 13.93 -2.38 -28.81
CA ALA A 212 13.74 -3.48 -27.87
C ALA A 212 12.27 -3.53 -27.47
N SER A 213 11.54 -4.53 -27.97
CA SER A 213 10.37 -5.09 -27.30
C SER A 213 10.82 -5.76 -25.99
N SER A 214 11.49 -5.03 -25.10
CA SER A 214 11.76 -5.48 -23.74
C SER A 214 10.49 -5.29 -22.96
N ILE A 215 9.64 -6.31 -23.01
CA ILE A 215 8.70 -6.77 -21.98
C ILE A 215 8.61 -5.82 -20.76
N GLN A 216 8.01 -4.64 -20.92
CA GLN A 216 7.40 -3.85 -19.84
C GLN A 216 5.89 -4.11 -19.79
N SER A 217 5.43 -5.13 -20.51
CA SER A 217 4.13 -5.74 -20.28
C SER A 217 4.21 -6.61 -19.02
N ARG A 218 3.92 -6.05 -17.83
CA ARG A 218 3.43 -6.86 -16.70
C ARG A 218 2.73 -6.17 -15.53
N ASN A 219 2.50 -4.85 -15.56
CA ASN A 219 1.69 -4.20 -14.52
C ASN A 219 0.37 -3.59 -15.01
N GLU A 220 0.11 -3.53 -16.32
CA GLU A 220 -1.16 -3.02 -16.86
C GLU A 220 -2.41 -3.85 -16.47
N GLY A 221 -2.25 -4.99 -15.77
CA GLY A 221 -3.36 -5.88 -15.43
C GLY A 221 -3.50 -6.29 -13.97
N ARG A 222 -2.72 -5.71 -13.03
CA ARG A 222 -2.73 -6.17 -11.62
C ARG A 222 -3.26 -5.17 -10.60
N GLY A 223 -3.48 -3.91 -10.98
CA GLY A 223 -3.91 -2.87 -10.06
C GLY A 223 -4.97 -1.95 -10.64
N VAL A 224 -5.68 -1.26 -9.75
CA VAL A 224 -6.47 -0.10 -10.13
C VAL A 224 -5.47 1.03 -10.30
N THR A 225 -5.30 1.50 -11.54
CA THR A 225 -4.35 2.56 -11.88
C THR A 225 -5.07 3.89 -11.99
N LEU A 226 -4.53 4.87 -11.28
CA LEU A 226 -4.88 6.26 -11.41
C LEU A 226 -3.98 6.92 -12.45
N SER A 227 -4.60 7.57 -13.44
CA SER A 227 -3.88 8.28 -14.50
C SER A 227 -4.33 9.74 -14.56
N PRO A 228 -3.67 10.65 -13.81
CA PRO A 228 -4.00 12.07 -13.87
C PRO A 228 -3.64 12.69 -15.23
N SER A 229 -4.06 13.93 -15.43
CA SER A 229 -3.79 14.69 -16.65
C SER A 229 -2.30 14.82 -16.97
N VAL A 230 -1.95 14.81 -18.26
CA VAL A 230 -0.58 14.99 -18.74
C VAL A 230 -0.06 16.39 -18.40
N ILE A 231 1.19 16.48 -17.94
CA ILE A 231 1.86 17.74 -17.57
C ILE A 231 2.98 18.03 -18.56
N ARG A 232 3.15 19.30 -18.97
CA ARG A 232 4.29 19.68 -19.81
C ARG A 232 5.45 20.19 -18.96
N ILE A 233 6.63 19.58 -19.11
CA ILE A 233 7.87 20.10 -18.56
C ILE A 233 8.34 21.24 -19.47
N GLY A 234 8.44 22.44 -18.90
CA GLY A 234 8.95 23.60 -19.63
C GLY A 234 10.40 23.40 -20.08
N PRO A 235 10.83 24.12 -21.14
CA PRO A 235 12.21 24.08 -21.61
C PRO A 235 13.17 24.53 -20.50
N ARG A 236 14.43 24.06 -20.57
CA ARG A 236 15.49 24.57 -19.70
C ARG A 236 15.78 26.02 -20.10
N PHE A 237 15.60 26.96 -19.18
CA PHE A 237 16.09 28.33 -19.39
C PHE A 237 17.61 28.33 -19.16
N PRO A 238 18.38 29.01 -20.03
CA PRO A 238 19.84 29.08 -19.93
C PRO A 238 20.32 29.78 -18.66
#